data_AF-A0ABD3CKG7-F1
#
_entry.id   AF-A0ABD3CKG7-F1
#
_cell.length_a   1.000
_cell.length_b   1.000
_cell.length_c   1.000
_cell.angle_alpha   90.00
_cell.angle_beta   90.00
_cell.angle_gamma   90.00
#
_symmetry.space_group_name_H-M   'P 1'
#
loop_
_entity.id
_entity.type
_entity.pdbx_description
1 polymer ?
#
loop_
_entity_poly.entity_id
_entity_poly.type
_entity_poly.pdbx_seq_one_letter_code
_entity_poly.pdbx_strand_id
1 'polypeptide(L)'
;MGRSVRYKTSLSVMIIFLKVVKKEKQNSTFNHQMVFFGWSRPSCQEQKACINKADVFNYDSKYKGTTAKPAAMLKQDEELSEAGFSVNHARTLVGSGLETFEKGRSALQNWRHFNLKWAFVDPKTRIQSGVKFCVCAKEFLPWLLMPLQVIYVDETKNSNKALSSFSFGSGTLQGHLLAGEERFSITMDEQNDVWYEIVSFSKPANLLSLVGYPYVLMRQKHFARDSTLAMQKHLSDNVSN
;
A
#
# COMPACT_ATOMS: atom_id res chain seq x y z
N MET A 1 -18.84 -23.60 12.26
CA MET A 1 -18.95 -24.10 10.86
C MET A 1 -18.51 -23.10 9.76
N GLY A 2 -18.24 -21.81 10.04
CA GLY A 2 -17.96 -20.79 9.00
C GLY A 2 -16.51 -20.59 8.52
N ARG A 3 -15.50 -21.25 9.11
CA ARG A 3 -14.09 -21.08 8.67
C ARG A 3 -13.78 -21.87 7.39
N SER A 4 -14.29 -23.11 7.27
CA SER A 4 -13.96 -24.03 6.17
C SER A 4 -14.39 -23.51 4.77
N VAL A 5 -15.50 -22.78 4.69
CA VAL A 5 -16.03 -22.25 3.41
C VAL A 5 -15.21 -21.06 2.89
N ARG A 6 -14.70 -20.17 3.78
CA ARG A 6 -13.84 -19.03 3.38
C ARG A 6 -12.46 -19.45 2.88
N TYR A 7 -11.90 -20.56 3.39
CA TYR A 7 -10.61 -21.07 2.91
C TYR A 7 -10.72 -21.70 1.51
N LYS A 8 -11.82 -22.42 1.23
CA LYS A 8 -12.04 -23.04 -0.09
C LYS A 8 -12.24 -22.01 -1.21
N THR A 9 -12.91 -20.90 -0.95
CA THR A 9 -13.10 -19.84 -1.95
C THR A 9 -11.81 -19.06 -2.24
N SER A 10 -10.99 -18.79 -1.21
CA SER A 10 -9.69 -18.11 -1.35
C SER A 10 -8.69 -18.94 -2.18
N LEU A 11 -8.62 -20.25 -1.96
CA LEU A 11 -7.70 -21.14 -2.68
C LEU A 11 -8.07 -21.28 -4.17
N SER A 12 -9.36 -21.39 -4.49
CA SER A 12 -9.83 -21.48 -5.88
C SER A 12 -9.56 -20.21 -6.68
N VAL A 13 -9.77 -19.02 -6.08
CA VAL A 13 -9.45 -17.74 -6.74
C VAL A 13 -7.93 -17.58 -6.91
N MET A 14 -7.13 -18.00 -5.93
CA MET A 14 -5.66 -18.01 -6.04
C MET A 14 -5.18 -18.97 -7.15
N ILE A 15 -5.78 -20.15 -7.30
CA ILE A 15 -5.47 -21.07 -8.40
C ILE A 15 -5.83 -20.47 -9.76
N ILE A 16 -6.97 -19.77 -9.86
CA ILE A 16 -7.35 -19.06 -11.08
C ILE A 16 -6.34 -17.95 -11.39
N PHE A 17 -5.98 -17.13 -10.40
CA PHE A 17 -4.95 -16.10 -10.53
C PHE A 17 -3.62 -16.69 -11.01
N LEU A 18 -3.15 -17.77 -10.40
CA LEU A 18 -1.91 -18.45 -10.80
C LEU A 18 -2.00 -19.06 -12.22
N LYS A 19 -3.16 -19.59 -12.61
CA LYS A 19 -3.39 -20.09 -13.98
C LYS A 19 -3.35 -18.95 -15.00
N VAL A 20 -3.88 -17.78 -14.66
CA VAL A 20 -3.81 -16.58 -15.51
C VAL A 20 -2.38 -16.05 -15.61
N VAL A 21 -1.65 -15.95 -14.48
CA VAL A 21 -0.21 -15.58 -14.47
C VAL A 21 0.62 -16.53 -15.36
N LYS A 22 0.34 -17.84 -15.29
CA LYS A 22 1.03 -18.83 -16.14
C LYS A 22 0.66 -18.69 -17.63
N LYS A 23 -0.56 -18.27 -17.95
CA LYS A 23 -1.06 -18.10 -19.32
C LYS A 23 -0.56 -16.79 -19.97
N GLU A 24 -0.46 -15.69 -19.22
CA GLU A 24 0.11 -14.43 -19.73
C GLU A 24 1.59 -14.60 -20.16
N LYS A 25 2.34 -15.49 -19.51
CA LYS A 25 3.70 -15.87 -19.94
C LYS A 25 3.76 -16.44 -21.38
N GLN A 26 2.68 -17.05 -21.87
CA GLN A 26 2.65 -17.67 -23.21
C GLN A 26 2.19 -16.72 -24.33
N ASN A 27 1.48 -15.64 -24.03
CA ASN A 27 0.87 -14.73 -25.01
C ASN A 27 1.55 -13.35 -25.06
N SER A 28 2.88 -13.30 -25.05
CA SER A 28 3.68 -12.06 -25.11
C SER A 28 3.65 -11.35 -26.48
N THR A 29 2.52 -11.35 -27.20
CA THR A 29 2.39 -10.70 -28.52
C THR A 29 1.10 -9.90 -28.74
N PHE A 30 0.28 -9.60 -27.72
CA PHE A 30 -0.85 -8.68 -27.89
C PHE A 30 -1.00 -7.67 -26.72
N ASN A 31 -0.63 -6.41 -27.01
CA ASN A 31 -0.99 -5.13 -26.39
C ASN A 31 -0.83 -4.87 -24.86
N HIS A 32 0.18 -4.04 -24.54
CA HIS A 32 0.19 -2.91 -23.59
C HIS A 32 -0.05 -3.07 -22.07
N GLN A 33 -0.14 -4.27 -21.49
CA GLN A 33 -0.17 -4.40 -20.02
C GLN A 33 1.16 -4.94 -19.48
N MET A 34 2.03 -4.03 -19.04
CA MET A 34 3.27 -4.40 -18.33
C MET A 34 2.91 -4.82 -16.90
N VAL A 35 3.26 -6.03 -16.50
CA VAL A 35 3.26 -6.50 -15.10
C VAL A 35 4.64 -7.07 -14.82
N PHE A 36 5.25 -6.64 -13.71
CA PHE A 36 6.60 -7.06 -13.35
C PHE A 36 6.56 -8.19 -12.32
N PHE A 37 7.09 -9.35 -12.66
CA PHE A 37 7.19 -10.48 -11.73
C PHE A 37 8.50 -11.26 -11.87
N GLY A 38 8.88 -11.95 -10.80
CA GLY A 38 10.07 -12.81 -10.73
C GLY A 38 9.86 -14.03 -9.83
N TRP A 39 10.72 -15.05 -9.95
CA TRP A 39 10.63 -16.28 -9.13
C TRP A 39 11.51 -16.23 -7.87
N SER A 40 12.45 -15.30 -7.83
CA SER A 40 13.33 -14.99 -6.71
C SER A 40 12.95 -13.64 -6.10
N ARG A 41 13.43 -13.41 -4.87
CA ARG A 41 13.27 -12.10 -4.22
C ARG A 41 13.90 -11.02 -5.10
N PRO A 42 13.18 -9.94 -5.45
CA PRO A 42 13.69 -8.92 -6.36
C PRO A 42 14.95 -8.24 -5.83
N SER A 43 15.98 -8.21 -6.67
CA SER A 43 17.22 -7.47 -6.45
C SER A 43 17.00 -5.96 -6.57
N CYS A 44 17.95 -5.15 -6.08
CA CYS A 44 17.91 -3.70 -6.28
C CYS A 44 17.97 -3.31 -7.77
N GLN A 45 18.62 -4.12 -8.63
CA GLN A 45 18.69 -3.85 -10.07
C GLN A 45 17.33 -4.07 -10.74
N GLU A 46 16.62 -5.15 -10.41
CA GLU A 46 15.27 -5.42 -10.92
C GLU A 46 14.27 -4.36 -10.46
N GLN A 47 14.36 -3.90 -9.21
CA GLN A 47 13.54 -2.80 -8.70
C GLN A 47 13.80 -1.50 -9.47
N LYS A 48 15.07 -1.14 -9.71
CA LYS A 48 15.42 0.04 -10.54
C LYS A 48 14.91 -0.09 -11.97
N ALA A 49 15.05 -1.27 -12.57
CA ALA A 49 14.55 -1.51 -13.93
C ALA A 49 13.02 -1.40 -14.01
N CYS A 50 12.30 -1.86 -12.99
CA CYS A 50 10.85 -1.68 -12.87
C CYS A 50 10.48 -0.19 -12.77
N ILE A 51 11.13 0.56 -11.88
CA ILE A 51 10.89 2.00 -11.68
C ILE A 51 11.18 2.80 -12.96
N ASN A 52 12.29 2.52 -13.64
CA ASN A 52 12.69 3.25 -14.87
C ASN A 52 11.75 2.99 -16.06
N LYS A 53 10.98 1.89 -16.03
CA LYS A 53 9.97 1.59 -17.06
C LYS A 53 8.59 2.15 -16.70
N ALA A 54 8.41 2.60 -15.45
CA ALA A 54 7.14 3.08 -14.91
C ALA A 54 7.18 4.61 -14.82
N ASP A 55 6.77 5.30 -15.89
CA ASP A 55 6.87 6.76 -15.98
C ASP A 55 5.56 7.51 -15.78
N VAL A 56 4.43 6.84 -15.98
CA VAL A 56 3.11 7.48 -16.01
C VAL A 56 2.22 6.89 -14.93
N PHE A 57 1.48 7.73 -14.22
CA PHE A 57 0.41 7.29 -13.33
C PHE A 57 -0.64 6.50 -14.14
N ASN A 58 -1.13 5.38 -13.60
CA ASN A 58 -2.12 4.54 -14.27
C ASN A 58 -3.57 4.87 -13.87
N TYR A 59 -3.81 6.08 -13.37
CA TYR A 59 -5.12 6.62 -13.03
C TYR A 59 -5.20 8.11 -13.39
N ASP A 60 -6.42 8.63 -13.51
CA ASP A 60 -6.65 10.02 -13.92
C ASP A 60 -6.04 11.02 -12.93
N SER A 61 -5.32 12.01 -13.47
CA SER A 61 -4.68 13.08 -12.73
C SER A 61 -5.62 13.87 -11.82
N LYS A 62 -6.93 13.92 -12.11
CA LYS A 62 -7.90 14.60 -11.25
C LYS A 62 -8.04 13.98 -9.85
N TYR A 63 -7.70 12.71 -9.69
CA TYR A 63 -7.74 12.01 -8.39
C TYR A 63 -6.43 12.10 -7.61
N LYS A 64 -5.40 12.75 -8.17
CA LYS A 64 -4.07 12.83 -7.57
C LYS A 64 -4.10 13.68 -6.29
N GLY A 65 -3.66 13.10 -5.18
CA GLY A 65 -3.66 13.72 -3.87
C GLY A 65 -4.97 13.56 -3.09
N THR A 66 -5.97 12.84 -3.63
CA THR A 66 -7.26 12.66 -2.96
C THR A 66 -7.13 12.00 -1.59
N THR A 67 -6.12 11.16 -1.36
CA THR A 67 -5.92 10.50 -0.06
C THR A 67 -5.47 11.43 1.06
N ALA A 68 -5.16 12.70 0.77
CA ALA A 68 -4.91 13.74 1.77
C ALA A 68 -6.19 14.09 2.55
N LYS A 69 -7.37 13.88 1.95
CA LYS A 69 -8.65 14.07 2.63
C LYS A 69 -8.90 12.94 3.66
N PRO A 70 -9.69 13.19 4.72
CA PRO A 70 -10.05 12.15 5.68
C PRO A 70 -10.76 10.94 5.05
N ALA A 71 -10.53 9.74 5.61
CA ALA A 71 -11.09 8.49 5.09
C ALA A 71 -12.62 8.50 4.95
N ALA A 72 -13.33 9.21 5.84
CA ALA A 72 -14.79 9.34 5.78
C ALA A 72 -15.24 10.07 4.51
N MET A 73 -14.52 11.11 4.09
CA MET A 73 -14.82 11.86 2.87
C MET A 73 -14.60 10.97 1.63
N LEU A 74 -13.51 10.19 1.58
CA LEU A 74 -13.27 9.28 0.45
C LEU A 74 -14.37 8.23 0.33
N LYS A 75 -14.90 7.71 1.44
CA LYS A 75 -15.98 6.71 1.43
C LYS A 75 -17.32 7.26 0.92
N GLN A 76 -17.51 8.58 1.00
CA GLN A 76 -18.72 9.28 0.57
C GLN A 76 -18.52 9.98 -0.78
N ASP A 77 -17.34 9.84 -1.40
CA ASP A 77 -16.99 10.49 -2.65
C ASP A 77 -17.67 9.74 -3.82
N GLU A 78 -18.77 10.33 -4.31
CA GLU A 78 -19.54 9.78 -5.42
C GLU A 78 -18.69 9.63 -6.68
N GLU A 79 -17.81 10.59 -6.97
CA GLU A 79 -16.95 10.58 -8.17
C GLU A 79 -15.96 9.40 -8.16
N LEU A 80 -15.39 9.07 -6.99
CA LEU A 80 -14.57 7.85 -6.84
C LEU A 80 -15.42 6.59 -7.06
N SER A 81 -16.62 6.53 -6.49
CA SER A 81 -17.49 5.36 -6.58
C SER A 81 -17.98 5.11 -8.02
N GLU A 82 -18.42 6.15 -8.73
CA GLU A 82 -18.88 6.10 -10.12
C GLU A 82 -17.74 5.72 -11.07
N ALA A 83 -16.51 6.14 -10.77
CA ALA A 83 -15.31 5.74 -11.51
C ALA A 83 -14.82 4.32 -11.15
N GLY A 84 -15.53 3.60 -10.29
CA GLY A 84 -15.30 2.20 -9.94
C GLY A 84 -14.19 1.96 -8.91
N PHE A 85 -13.76 3.00 -8.18
CA PHE A 85 -12.78 2.84 -7.12
C PHE A 85 -13.41 2.27 -5.85
N SER A 86 -12.66 1.40 -5.18
CA SER A 86 -12.99 0.91 -3.85
C SER A 86 -12.07 1.54 -2.81
N VAL A 87 -12.65 2.01 -1.71
CA VAL A 87 -11.89 2.62 -0.61
C VAL A 87 -11.56 1.57 0.46
N ASN A 88 -10.29 1.51 0.83
CA ASN A 88 -9.79 0.71 1.95
C ASN A 88 -9.31 1.64 3.07
N HIS A 89 -9.61 1.27 4.31
CA HIS A 89 -9.30 2.08 5.49
C HIS A 89 -9.01 1.18 6.69
N ALA A 90 -7.88 1.43 7.33
CA ALA A 90 -7.54 0.86 8.62
C ALA A 90 -6.95 1.95 9.51
N ARG A 91 -7.44 2.08 10.74
CA ARG A 91 -6.92 2.99 11.75
C ARG A 91 -6.76 2.23 13.06
N THR A 92 -5.65 2.42 13.76
CA THR A 92 -5.35 1.70 15.00
C THR A 92 -4.58 2.59 15.96
N LEU A 93 -4.98 2.55 17.23
CA LEU A 93 -4.24 3.16 18.33
C LEU A 93 -2.93 2.39 18.53
N VAL A 94 -1.82 3.11 18.52
CA VAL A 94 -0.47 2.53 18.62
C VAL A 94 0.29 2.98 19.87
N GLY A 95 -0.30 3.83 20.69
CA GLY A 95 0.22 4.28 21.97
C GLY A 95 -0.20 5.72 22.24
N SER A 96 0.53 6.42 23.10
CA SER A 96 0.23 7.81 23.45
C SER A 96 1.51 8.64 23.63
N GLY A 97 1.36 9.96 23.52
CA GLY A 97 2.41 10.95 23.76
C GLY A 97 3.35 11.22 22.59
N LEU A 98 4.08 12.33 22.72
CA LEU A 98 4.97 12.86 21.68
C LEU A 98 6.11 11.90 21.33
N GLU A 99 6.62 11.12 22.29
CA GLU A 99 7.67 10.13 22.04
C GLU A 99 7.18 9.02 21.10
N THR A 100 5.99 8.46 21.38
CA THR A 100 5.36 7.47 20.50
C THR A 100 5.10 8.05 19.11
N PHE A 101 4.67 9.31 19.03
CA PHE A 101 4.47 10.02 17.76
C PHE A 101 5.77 10.15 16.95
N GLU A 102 6.84 10.69 17.52
CA GLU A 102 8.12 10.88 16.80
C GLU A 102 8.75 9.52 16.44
N LYS A 103 8.61 8.50 17.30
CA LYS A 103 9.00 7.12 16.98
C LYS A 103 8.18 6.57 15.81
N GLY A 104 6.87 6.79 15.79
CA GLY A 104 5.98 6.41 14.69
C GLY A 104 6.31 7.13 13.38
N ARG A 105 6.60 8.43 13.44
CA ARG A 105 7.05 9.23 12.29
C ARG A 105 8.33 8.68 11.71
N SER A 106 9.34 8.45 12.55
CA SER A 106 10.60 7.81 12.14
C SER A 106 10.38 6.41 11.55
N ALA A 107 9.47 5.62 12.14
CA ALA A 107 9.14 4.29 11.64
C ALA A 107 8.50 4.32 10.24
N LEU A 108 7.63 5.29 9.95
CA LEU A 108 7.09 5.50 8.61
C LEU A 108 8.18 5.91 7.62
N GLN A 109 9.02 6.89 7.97
CA GLN A 109 10.13 7.36 7.13
C GLN A 109 11.14 6.25 6.78
N ASN A 110 11.26 5.23 7.64
CA ASN A 110 12.14 4.08 7.46
C ASN A 110 11.40 2.81 7.02
N TRP A 111 10.20 2.93 6.45
CA TRP A 111 9.42 1.82 5.86
C TRP A 111 9.12 0.65 6.82
N ARG A 112 9.05 0.89 8.14
CA ARG A 112 8.83 -0.19 9.13
C ARG A 112 7.48 -0.89 8.98
N HIS A 113 6.47 -0.19 8.48
CA HIS A 113 5.16 -0.74 8.13
C HIS A 113 5.21 -1.73 6.94
N PHE A 114 6.29 -1.69 6.13
CA PHE A 114 6.60 -2.68 5.10
C PHE A 114 7.69 -3.69 5.52
N ASN A 115 8.03 -3.80 6.81
CA ASN A 115 8.99 -4.80 7.28
C ASN A 115 8.35 -6.20 7.41
N LEU A 116 7.74 -6.69 6.33
CA LEU A 116 6.99 -7.93 6.28
C LEU A 116 7.83 -9.03 5.61
N LYS A 117 7.67 -10.28 6.03
CA LYS A 117 8.37 -11.41 5.40
C LYS A 117 8.00 -11.57 3.92
N TRP A 118 6.80 -11.12 3.55
CA TRP A 118 6.23 -11.28 2.23
C TRP A 118 6.11 -9.97 1.46
N ALA A 119 6.31 -8.79 2.06
CA ALA A 119 6.25 -7.52 1.36
C ALA A 119 7.37 -6.61 1.85
N PHE A 120 8.01 -5.85 0.97
CA PHE A 120 9.02 -4.87 1.37
C PHE A 120 9.17 -3.73 0.36
N VAL A 121 9.76 -2.64 0.83
CA VAL A 121 10.28 -1.53 0.03
C VAL A 121 11.79 -1.43 0.31
N ASP A 122 12.59 -0.95 -0.64
CA ASP A 122 14.00 -0.66 -0.39
C ASP A 122 14.11 0.36 0.76
N PRO A 123 14.75 0.02 1.90
CA PRO A 123 14.85 0.92 3.04
C PRO A 123 15.63 2.21 2.73
N LYS A 124 16.37 2.27 1.61
CA LYS A 124 17.08 3.47 1.15
C LYS A 124 16.17 4.47 0.41
N THR A 125 14.95 4.08 0.07
CA THR A 125 13.99 4.95 -0.60
C THR A 125 13.56 6.07 0.34
N ARG A 126 13.77 7.32 -0.08
CA ARG A 126 13.32 8.49 0.68
C ARG A 126 11.82 8.72 0.51
N ILE A 127 11.16 9.12 1.58
CA ILE A 127 9.76 9.58 1.53
C ILE A 127 9.77 11.08 1.21
N GLN A 128 9.73 11.40 -0.09
CA GLN A 128 9.73 12.76 -0.61
C GLN A 128 8.90 12.82 -1.89
N SER A 129 8.12 13.88 -2.09
CA SER A 129 7.32 14.06 -3.30
C SER A 129 8.19 13.93 -4.57
N GLY A 130 7.68 13.19 -5.56
CA GLY A 130 8.37 12.88 -6.80
C GLY A 130 9.23 11.61 -6.75
N VAL A 131 9.58 11.10 -5.55
CA VAL A 131 10.38 9.87 -5.45
C VAL A 131 9.56 8.66 -5.88
N LYS A 132 10.07 7.94 -6.89
CA LYS A 132 9.54 6.65 -7.32
C LYS A 132 10.13 5.51 -6.51
N PHE A 133 9.32 4.50 -6.26
CA PHE A 133 9.71 3.32 -5.52
C PHE A 133 8.93 2.09 -5.99
N CYS A 134 9.30 0.94 -5.47
CA CYS A 134 8.66 -0.32 -5.78
C CYS A 134 8.33 -1.08 -4.51
N VAL A 135 7.06 -1.47 -4.35
CA VAL A 135 6.66 -2.48 -3.37
C VAL A 135 6.90 -3.85 -4.00
N CYS A 136 7.72 -4.66 -3.35
CA CYS A 136 7.98 -6.04 -3.74
C CYS A 136 7.17 -6.97 -2.86
N ALA A 137 6.17 -7.66 -3.43
CA ALA A 137 5.28 -8.55 -2.70
C ALA A 137 5.40 -9.99 -3.20
N LYS A 138 5.65 -10.92 -2.28
CA LYS A 138 5.62 -12.36 -2.52
C LYS A 138 4.18 -12.84 -2.49
N GLU A 139 3.73 -13.32 -3.64
CA GLU A 139 2.53 -14.12 -3.79
C GLU A 139 2.89 -15.61 -3.69
N PHE A 140 1.91 -16.50 -3.80
CA PHE A 140 2.13 -17.94 -3.55
C PHE A 140 3.34 -18.53 -4.30
N LEU A 141 3.57 -18.11 -5.55
CA LEU A 141 4.77 -18.50 -6.31
C LEU A 141 5.63 -17.31 -6.79
N PRO A 142 5.10 -16.27 -7.48
CA PRO A 142 5.95 -15.18 -7.94
C PRO A 142 6.10 -14.06 -6.90
N TRP A 143 7.21 -13.34 -6.99
CA TRP A 143 7.33 -11.98 -6.50
C TRP A 143 6.75 -11.02 -7.53
N LEU A 144 5.90 -10.12 -7.08
CA LEU A 144 5.38 -9.00 -7.85
C LEU A 144 6.16 -7.74 -7.51
N LEU A 145 6.47 -6.95 -8.52
CA LEU A 145 7.04 -5.62 -8.38
C LEU A 145 5.96 -4.62 -8.76
N MET A 146 5.57 -3.80 -7.79
CA MET A 146 4.49 -2.83 -7.90
C MET A 146 5.10 -1.44 -7.83
N PRO A 147 5.21 -0.70 -8.95
CA PRO A 147 5.81 0.63 -8.98
C PRO A 147 4.82 1.71 -8.53
N LEU A 148 5.29 2.62 -7.67
CA LEU A 148 4.54 3.77 -7.17
C LEU A 148 5.43 5.02 -7.18
N GLN A 149 4.81 6.18 -7.00
CA GLN A 149 5.49 7.44 -6.77
C GLN A 149 4.86 8.16 -5.58
N VAL A 150 5.70 8.70 -4.69
CA VAL A 150 5.25 9.59 -3.62
C VAL A 150 4.75 10.89 -4.25
N ILE A 151 3.50 11.26 -3.96
CA ILE A 151 2.84 12.42 -4.55
C ILE A 151 2.95 13.63 -3.63
N TYR A 152 2.78 13.41 -2.33
CA TYR A 152 2.86 14.46 -1.33
C TYR A 152 3.38 13.87 -0.02
N VAL A 153 3.90 14.76 0.82
CA VAL A 153 4.29 14.50 2.20
C VAL A 153 3.75 15.67 3.00
N ASP A 154 2.86 15.38 3.95
CA ASP A 154 2.23 16.38 4.80
C ASP A 154 2.70 16.19 6.23
N GLU A 155 3.18 17.27 6.83
CA GLU A 155 3.66 17.27 8.20
C GLU A 155 3.16 18.51 8.94
N THR A 156 2.50 18.30 10.07
CA THR A 156 2.06 19.37 10.97
C THR A 156 2.74 19.17 12.31
N LYS A 157 3.49 20.19 12.75
CA LYS A 157 4.01 20.29 14.12
C LYS A 157 3.42 21.52 14.78
N ASN A 158 2.42 21.34 15.64
CA ASN A 158 1.87 22.45 16.41
C ASN A 158 2.82 22.79 17.57
N SER A 159 3.18 24.06 17.72
CA SER A 159 4.05 24.57 18.80
C SER A 159 3.51 24.26 20.19
N ASN A 160 2.19 24.11 20.34
CA ASN A 160 1.54 23.77 21.60
C ASN A 160 1.34 22.25 21.82
N LYS A 161 1.96 21.40 20.99
CA LYS A 161 1.95 19.91 21.05
C LYS A 161 0.58 19.21 20.88
N ALA A 162 -0.54 19.93 20.95
CA ALA A 162 -1.89 19.34 20.95
C ALA A 162 -2.26 18.55 19.68
N LEU A 163 -1.65 18.86 18.53
CA LEU A 163 -1.90 18.18 17.26
C LEU A 163 -0.59 18.06 16.48
N SER A 164 -0.12 16.82 16.29
CA SER A 164 1.04 16.53 15.45
C SER A 164 0.69 15.44 14.44
N SER A 165 1.07 15.62 13.19
CA SER A 165 0.79 14.65 12.14
C SER A 165 1.96 14.53 11.17
N PHE A 166 2.15 13.31 10.67
CA PHE A 166 3.01 13.04 9.53
C PHE A 166 2.30 12.05 8.62
N SER A 167 2.25 12.34 7.33
CA SER A 167 1.67 11.44 6.33
C SER A 167 2.35 11.59 4.98
N PHE A 168 2.23 10.56 4.15
CA PHE A 168 2.61 10.65 2.75
C PHE A 168 1.63 9.81 1.93
N GLY A 169 1.26 10.33 0.76
CA GLY A 169 0.44 9.63 -0.22
C GLY A 169 1.27 9.20 -1.42
N SER A 170 1.01 8.00 -1.93
CA SER A 170 1.69 7.43 -3.09
C SER A 170 0.69 6.97 -4.12
N GLY A 171 0.91 7.35 -5.38
CA GLY A 171 0.10 6.94 -6.52
C GLY A 171 0.73 5.78 -7.27
N THR A 172 -0.12 4.91 -7.81
CA THR A 172 0.31 3.78 -8.61
C THR A 172 0.76 4.20 -10.02
N LEU A 173 1.82 3.58 -10.52
CA LEU A 173 2.36 3.80 -11.86
C LEU A 173 1.98 2.66 -12.81
N GLN A 174 2.14 2.86 -14.12
CA GLN A 174 2.06 1.77 -15.11
C GLN A 174 3.01 0.63 -14.70
N GLY A 175 2.55 -0.62 -14.74
CA GLY A 175 3.24 -1.76 -14.13
C GLY A 175 2.55 -2.30 -12.87
N HIS A 176 1.78 -1.44 -12.19
CA HIS A 176 1.08 -1.79 -10.96
C HIS A 176 -0.20 -2.60 -11.25
N LEU A 177 -0.54 -3.56 -10.37
CA LEU A 177 -1.76 -4.38 -10.52
C LEU A 177 -3.04 -3.56 -10.30
N LEU A 178 -2.96 -2.55 -9.46
CA LEU A 178 -4.05 -1.62 -9.15
C LEU A 178 -3.78 -0.23 -9.69
N ALA A 179 -4.85 0.51 -9.94
CA ALA A 179 -4.84 1.93 -10.25
C ALA A 179 -5.46 2.70 -9.08
N GLY A 180 -4.75 3.67 -8.51
CA GLY A 180 -5.22 4.50 -7.41
C GLY A 180 -4.09 5.05 -6.54
N GLU A 181 -4.42 5.35 -5.28
CA GLU A 181 -3.52 6.03 -4.35
C GLU A 181 -3.65 5.46 -2.93
N GLU A 182 -2.55 5.46 -2.19
CA GLU A 182 -2.48 5.01 -0.80
C GLU A 182 -1.71 6.01 0.08
N ARG A 183 -2.30 6.36 1.21
CA ARG A 183 -1.70 7.18 2.28
C ARG A 183 -1.42 6.34 3.50
N PHE A 184 -0.23 6.55 4.05
CA PHE A 184 0.13 6.13 5.40
C PHE A 184 0.30 7.36 6.28
N SER A 185 -0.22 7.31 7.51
CA SER A 185 -0.06 8.41 8.46
C SER A 185 0.12 7.96 9.90
N ILE A 186 0.81 8.80 10.65
CA ILE A 186 0.86 8.77 12.11
C ILE A 186 0.35 10.14 12.61
N THR A 187 -0.60 10.12 13.55
CA THR A 187 -1.21 11.35 14.08
C THR A 187 -1.34 11.24 15.59
N MET A 188 -1.02 12.31 16.31
CA MET A 188 -1.31 12.49 17.72
C MET A 188 -2.47 13.48 17.86
N ASP A 189 -3.54 13.05 18.54
CA ASP A 189 -4.70 13.90 18.81
C ASP A 189 -4.55 14.70 20.12
N GLU A 190 -5.59 15.48 20.44
CA GLU A 190 -5.62 16.36 21.61
C GLU A 190 -5.61 15.58 22.95
N GLN A 191 -5.96 14.29 22.93
CA GLN A 191 -5.88 13.41 24.10
C GLN A 191 -4.47 12.80 24.25
N ASN A 192 -3.54 13.15 23.36
CA ASN A 192 -2.23 12.55 23.16
C ASN A 192 -2.29 11.09 22.67
N ASP A 193 -3.43 10.61 22.18
CA ASP A 193 -3.51 9.29 21.59
C ASP A 193 -2.85 9.31 20.21
N VAL A 194 -1.98 8.32 19.96
CA VAL A 194 -1.22 8.20 18.72
C VAL A 194 -1.83 7.11 17.85
N TRP A 195 -2.22 7.49 16.64
CA TRP A 195 -2.92 6.65 15.69
C TRP A 195 -2.07 6.40 14.45
N TYR A 196 -1.94 5.13 14.06
CA TYR A 196 -1.48 4.73 12.74
C TYR A 196 -2.69 4.51 11.83
N GLU A 197 -2.63 5.04 10.61
CA GLU A 197 -3.72 4.95 9.65
C GLU A 197 -3.22 4.65 8.23
N ILE A 198 -3.98 3.80 7.54
CA ILE A 198 -3.84 3.45 6.13
C ILE A 198 -5.15 3.83 5.45
N VAL A 199 -5.08 4.64 4.41
CA VAL A 199 -6.22 5.00 3.56
C VAL A 199 -5.82 4.80 2.12
N SER A 200 -6.62 4.09 1.34
CA SER A 200 -6.40 3.99 -0.10
C SER A 200 -7.70 3.97 -0.86
N PHE A 201 -7.66 4.41 -2.11
CA PHE A 201 -8.69 4.10 -3.10
C PHE A 201 -8.03 3.39 -4.26
N SER A 202 -8.65 2.35 -4.80
CA SER A 202 -8.06 1.59 -5.90
C SER A 202 -9.10 0.81 -6.71
N LYS A 203 -8.77 0.54 -7.96
CA LYS A 203 -9.49 -0.40 -8.84
C LYS A 203 -8.51 -1.26 -9.64
N PRO A 204 -8.95 -2.39 -10.23
CA PRO A 204 -8.11 -3.18 -11.14
C PRO A 204 -7.50 -2.34 -12.28
N ALA A 205 -6.20 -2.47 -12.54
CA ALA A 205 -5.51 -1.77 -13.63
C ALA A 205 -5.33 -2.62 -14.89
N ASN A 206 -5.46 -3.95 -14.77
CA ASN A 206 -5.21 -4.90 -15.84
C ASN A 206 -6.12 -6.14 -15.72
N LEU A 207 -6.18 -6.96 -16.77
CA LEU A 207 -7.05 -8.14 -16.81
C LEU A 207 -6.74 -9.12 -15.67
N LEU A 208 -5.45 -9.30 -15.34
CA LEU A 208 -5.00 -10.14 -14.23
C LEU A 208 -5.61 -9.69 -12.89
N SER A 209 -5.54 -8.40 -12.58
CA SER A 209 -6.13 -7.81 -11.37
C SER A 209 -7.65 -7.80 -11.38
N LEU A 210 -8.28 -7.73 -12.55
CA LEU A 210 -9.74 -7.78 -12.70
C LEU A 210 -10.28 -9.17 -12.37
N VAL A 211 -9.69 -10.21 -12.98
CA VAL A 211 -10.06 -11.62 -12.71
C VAL A 211 -9.72 -12.00 -11.27
N GLY A 212 -8.61 -11.52 -10.75
CA GLY A 212 -8.15 -11.74 -9.38
C GLY A 212 -8.74 -10.79 -8.35
N TYR A 213 -9.68 -9.90 -8.69
CA TYR A 213 -10.01 -8.75 -7.84
C TYR A 213 -10.46 -9.11 -6.41
N PRO A 214 -11.31 -10.13 -6.19
CA PRO A 214 -11.66 -10.55 -4.83
C PRO A 214 -10.44 -10.98 -4.00
N TYR A 215 -9.46 -11.62 -4.64
CA TYR A 215 -8.20 -11.98 -3.99
C TYR A 215 -7.35 -10.74 -3.69
N VAL A 216 -7.27 -9.78 -4.61
CA VAL A 216 -6.55 -8.52 -4.41
C VAL A 216 -7.13 -7.74 -3.22
N LEU A 217 -8.47 -7.63 -3.12
CA LEU A 217 -9.14 -7.00 -1.97
C LEU A 217 -8.82 -7.71 -0.65
N MET A 218 -8.78 -9.04 -0.66
CA MET A 218 -8.34 -9.83 0.51
C MET A 218 -6.89 -9.52 0.88
N ARG A 219 -5.99 -9.39 -0.11
CA ARG A 219 -4.58 -9.06 0.10
C ARG A 219 -4.35 -7.64 0.61
N GLN A 220 -5.16 -6.66 0.19
CA GLN A 220 -5.13 -5.31 0.76
C GLN A 220 -5.52 -5.32 2.25
N LYS A 221 -6.57 -6.06 2.63
CA LYS A 221 -6.94 -6.22 4.04
C LYS A 221 -5.88 -6.96 4.85
N HIS A 222 -5.25 -7.98 4.26
CA HIS A 222 -4.16 -8.72 4.88
C HIS A 222 -2.93 -7.82 5.09
N PHE A 223 -2.57 -7.02 4.09
CA PHE A 223 -1.52 -6.02 4.18
C PHE A 223 -1.81 -5.03 5.30
N ALA A 224 -3.00 -4.43 5.33
CA ALA A 224 -3.36 -3.44 6.34
C ALA A 224 -3.21 -4.00 7.76
N ARG A 225 -3.67 -5.24 7.99
CA ARG A 225 -3.51 -5.92 9.28
C ARG A 225 -2.04 -6.14 9.64
N ASP A 226 -1.26 -6.74 8.75
CA ASP A 226 0.14 -7.09 9.03
C ASP A 226 1.02 -5.84 9.19
N SER A 227 0.73 -4.79 8.41
CA SER A 227 1.35 -3.47 8.51
C SER A 227 1.07 -2.82 9.87
N THR A 228 -0.19 -2.82 10.32
CA THR A 228 -0.57 -2.34 11.66
C THR A 228 0.16 -3.10 12.76
N LEU A 229 0.23 -4.43 12.67
CA LEU A 229 0.94 -5.24 13.66
C LEU A 229 2.45 -4.94 13.68
N ALA A 230 3.06 -4.70 12.51
CA ALA A 230 4.46 -4.30 12.42
C ALA A 230 4.72 -2.95 13.11
N MET A 231 3.82 -1.98 12.92
CA MET A 231 3.88 -0.69 13.58
C MET A 231 3.69 -0.81 15.10
N GLN A 232 2.65 -1.50 15.55
CA GLN A 232 2.41 -1.72 16.98
C GLN A 232 3.62 -2.37 17.65
N LYS A 233 4.14 -3.47 17.07
CA LYS A 233 5.33 -4.14 17.59
C LYS A 233 6.51 -3.18 17.72
N HIS A 234 6.85 -2.48 16.63
CA HIS A 234 7.98 -1.56 16.61
C HIS A 234 7.85 -0.45 17.67
N LEU A 235 6.64 0.03 17.91
CA LEU A 235 6.37 1.09 18.89
C LEU A 235 6.39 0.58 20.33
N SER A 236 5.86 -0.62 20.59
CA SER A 236 5.87 -1.26 21.91
C SER A 236 7.24 -1.74 22.39
N ASP A 237 8.18 -2.05 21.49
CA ASP A 237 9.49 -2.65 21.80
C ASP A 237 10.43 -1.80 22.71
N ASN A 238 10.00 -0.62 23.22
CA ASN A 238 10.78 0.23 24.15
C ASN A 238 10.08 0.54 25.50
N VAL A 239 8.93 -0.06 25.83
CA VAL A 239 8.29 0.15 27.16
C VAL A 239 9.02 -0.63 28.29
N SER A 240 10.10 -1.33 27.95
CA SER A 240 10.94 -2.07 28.91
C SER A 240 12.40 -1.72 28.68
N ASN A 241 12.85 -0.63 29.30
CA ASN A 241 14.21 -0.39 29.77
C ASN A 241 14.16 0.60 30.93
#